data_AF-A0A518LLY8-F1
#
_entry.id   AF-A0A518LLY8-F1
#
_cell.length_a   1.000
_cell.length_b   1.000
_cell.length_c   1.000
_cell.angle_alpha   90.00
_cell.angle_beta   90.00
_cell.angle_gamma   90.00
#
_symmetry.space_group_name_H-M   'P 1'
#
loop_
_entity.id
_entity.type
_entity.pdbx_description
1 polymer ?
#
loop_
_entity_poly.entity_id
_entity_poly.type
_entity_poly.pdbx_seq_one_letter_code
_entity_poly.pdbx_strand_id
1 'polypeptide(L)'
;MNRCKLTCALCVLALTQAAAAGIQPRGQLMARRAAELDAYRLLAERVLGLQLTSETTVRDFVLESDEIATRVSGFLRGVRTTDTREFADGSVEVDVELPLVSVVETLTRIRTACYRGGRFSKTDFTEITRHHKETMIKATGTGAPRASGPADPLNTLKPAAPAPAALPPIWKDFAPQQRLMARRAALLDGYRRLAEQVWGLRIDSETTVRDFVTQSDEIRTQVEAFLRGAREVETRYTEDGIVEVDVAITLESIVTTLRRIHSEKSSWGRFEKLDFEQIQRNATRKIVTATGMGAPAAAATQPDTAVTIESEIVIIER
;
A
#
# COMPACT_ATOMS: atom_id res chain seq x y z
N MET A 1 30.26 59.87 20.79
CA MET A 1 29.71 59.08 19.66
C MET A 1 30.33 57.69 19.69
N ASN A 2 29.53 56.64 19.53
CA ASN A 2 29.92 55.23 19.28
C ASN A 2 30.39 54.35 20.46
N ARG A 3 29.45 53.85 21.26
CA ARG A 3 29.49 52.49 21.87
C ARG A 3 28.06 51.96 22.08
N CYS A 4 27.38 51.54 21.01
CA CYS A 4 26.01 50.98 21.13
C CYS A 4 25.62 49.97 20.02
N LYS A 5 26.58 49.28 19.37
CA LYS A 5 26.26 48.37 18.24
C LYS A 5 27.07 47.07 18.22
N LEU A 6 27.17 46.33 19.32
CA LEU A 6 27.88 45.03 19.27
C LEU A 6 27.24 43.85 20.02
N THR A 7 26.03 44.00 20.56
CA THR A 7 25.38 42.93 21.35
C THR A 7 24.24 42.20 20.63
N CYS A 8 23.95 42.49 19.36
CA CYS A 8 22.84 41.87 18.63
C CYS A 8 23.27 40.80 17.60
N ALA A 9 24.54 40.45 17.52
CA ALA A 9 25.06 39.54 16.48
C ALA A 9 25.13 38.06 16.88
N LEU A 10 24.77 37.69 18.12
CA LEU A 10 24.95 36.31 18.62
C LEU A 10 23.67 35.46 18.72
N CYS A 11 22.49 36.00 18.39
CA CYS A 11 21.21 35.33 18.69
C CYS A 11 20.38 34.90 17.47
N VAL A 12 20.95 34.85 16.25
CA VAL A 12 20.20 34.43 15.03
C VAL A 12 20.70 33.10 14.44
N LEU A 13 21.64 32.41 15.09
CA LEU A 13 22.15 31.09 14.66
C LEU A 13 21.37 29.90 15.25
N ALA A 14 20.11 30.11 15.62
CA ALA A 14 19.23 29.05 16.14
C ALA A 14 17.97 28.91 15.27
N LEU A 15 18.15 28.72 13.96
CA LEU A 15 17.11 28.22 13.09
C LEU A 15 17.62 26.98 12.36
N THR A 16 17.03 25.86 12.77
CA THR A 16 16.73 24.71 11.92
C THR A 16 17.93 24.00 11.31
N GLN A 17 18.67 23.30 12.15
CA GLN A 17 19.31 22.07 11.72
C GLN A 17 18.19 21.02 11.58
N ALA A 18 17.49 21.05 10.44
CA ALA A 18 16.65 19.95 10.02
C ALA A 18 17.57 18.76 9.81
N ALA A 19 17.45 17.79 10.71
CA ALA A 19 18.21 16.55 10.66
C ALA A 19 18.07 15.96 9.25
N ALA A 20 19.20 15.74 8.58
CA ALA A 20 19.29 14.90 7.40
C ALA A 20 18.98 13.46 7.82
N ALA A 21 17.69 13.19 8.07
CA ALA A 21 17.18 11.85 8.26
C ALA A 21 17.46 11.11 6.96
N GLY A 22 18.27 10.05 7.05
CA GLY A 22 18.73 9.28 5.90
C GLY A 22 17.58 9.03 4.94
N ILE A 23 17.62 9.71 3.78
CA ILE A 23 16.57 9.67 2.78
C ILE A 23 16.54 8.24 2.26
N GLN A 24 15.53 7.48 2.68
CA GLN A 24 15.35 6.14 2.13
C GLN A 24 15.00 6.29 0.65
N PRO A 25 15.62 5.53 -0.28
CA PRO A 25 15.32 5.62 -1.70
C PRO A 25 13.83 5.36 -1.99
N ARG A 26 13.19 4.54 -1.16
CA ARG A 26 11.75 4.32 -1.18
C ARG A 26 10.93 5.57 -0.79
N GLY A 27 11.40 6.34 0.20
CA GLY A 27 10.75 7.57 0.65
C GLY A 27 10.79 8.66 -0.41
N GLN A 28 11.93 8.80 -1.08
CA GLN A 28 12.12 9.74 -2.20
C GLN A 28 11.20 9.41 -3.39
N LEU A 29 11.06 8.11 -3.73
CA LEU A 29 10.13 7.69 -4.78
C LEU A 29 8.66 7.99 -4.43
N MET A 30 8.29 7.88 -3.16
CA MET A 30 6.94 8.25 -2.71
C MET A 30 6.72 9.77 -2.70
N ALA A 31 7.73 10.54 -2.29
CA ALA A 31 7.70 12.00 -2.31
C ALA A 31 7.51 12.51 -3.75
N ARG A 32 8.29 11.98 -4.70
CA ARG A 32 8.14 12.30 -6.12
C ARG A 32 6.75 11.99 -6.66
N ARG A 33 6.21 10.80 -6.38
CA ARG A 33 4.84 10.44 -6.80
C ARG A 33 3.78 11.35 -6.19
N ALA A 34 3.96 11.75 -4.93
CA ALA A 34 3.06 12.68 -4.28
C ALA A 34 3.12 14.07 -4.94
N ALA A 35 4.32 14.56 -5.25
CA ALA A 35 4.53 15.82 -5.96
C ALA A 35 3.88 15.81 -7.36
N GLU A 36 4.04 14.71 -8.12
CA GLU A 36 3.39 14.54 -9.43
C GLU A 36 1.86 14.59 -9.31
N LEU A 37 1.27 13.88 -8.34
CA LEU A 37 -0.18 13.89 -8.11
C LEU A 37 -0.71 15.26 -7.69
N ASP A 38 0.01 15.98 -6.82
CA ASP A 38 -0.35 17.33 -6.40
C ASP A 38 -0.26 18.31 -7.57
N ALA A 39 0.78 18.21 -8.42
CA ALA A 39 0.92 19.02 -9.62
C ALA A 39 -0.26 18.80 -10.58
N TYR A 40 -0.64 17.54 -10.82
CA TYR A 40 -1.80 17.22 -11.65
C TYR A 40 -3.12 17.73 -11.07
N ARG A 41 -3.28 17.70 -9.74
CA ARG A 41 -4.46 18.26 -9.06
C ARG A 41 -4.55 19.76 -9.27
N LEU A 42 -3.46 20.50 -9.03
CA LEU A 42 -3.39 21.95 -9.21
C LEU A 42 -3.60 22.34 -10.68
N LEU A 43 -3.01 21.59 -11.61
CA LEU A 43 -3.22 21.78 -13.05
C LEU A 43 -4.69 21.57 -13.43
N ALA A 44 -5.30 20.50 -12.95
CA ALA A 44 -6.71 20.20 -13.20
C ALA A 44 -7.62 21.31 -12.64
N GLU A 45 -7.37 21.78 -11.43
CA GLU A 45 -8.09 22.91 -10.83
C GLU A 45 -7.97 24.17 -11.68
N ARG A 46 -6.76 24.47 -12.18
CA ARG A 46 -6.50 25.62 -13.03
C ARG A 46 -7.21 25.53 -14.38
N VAL A 47 -7.24 24.34 -15.00
CA VAL A 47 -7.94 24.08 -16.27
C VAL A 47 -9.45 24.13 -16.10
N LEU A 48 -9.99 23.52 -15.04
CA LEU A 48 -11.43 23.55 -14.74
C LEU A 48 -11.91 24.98 -14.40
N GLY A 49 -11.04 25.82 -13.84
CA GLY A 49 -11.31 27.22 -13.54
C GLY A 49 -11.25 28.17 -14.74
N LEU A 50 -10.93 27.70 -15.95
CA LEU A 50 -10.91 28.54 -17.13
C LEU A 50 -12.33 29.01 -17.47
N GLN A 51 -12.50 30.32 -17.61
CA GLN A 51 -13.75 30.92 -18.08
C GLN A 51 -13.96 30.66 -19.57
N LEU A 52 -15.15 30.16 -19.92
CA LEU A 52 -15.62 29.98 -21.30
C LEU A 52 -16.33 31.24 -21.80
N THR A 53 -17.22 31.80 -20.97
CA THR A 53 -17.92 33.06 -21.19
C THR A 53 -17.88 33.90 -19.91
N SER A 54 -18.55 35.05 -19.88
CA SER A 54 -18.64 35.90 -18.68
C SER A 54 -19.22 35.20 -17.44
N GLU A 55 -20.06 34.17 -17.63
CA GLU A 55 -20.81 33.52 -16.55
C GLU A 55 -20.49 32.03 -16.40
N THR A 56 -19.77 31.42 -17.35
CA THR A 56 -19.55 29.97 -17.37
C THR A 56 -18.08 29.60 -17.43
N THR A 57 -17.75 28.44 -16.87
CA THR A 57 -16.40 27.90 -16.77
C THR A 57 -16.29 26.51 -17.39
N VAL A 58 -15.06 26.06 -17.65
CA VAL A 58 -14.79 24.68 -18.11
C VAL A 58 -15.33 23.65 -17.14
N ARG A 59 -15.36 23.95 -15.84
CA ARG A 59 -16.02 23.11 -14.83
C ARG A 59 -17.50 22.90 -15.13
N ASP A 60 -18.23 23.96 -15.49
CA ASP A 60 -19.66 23.87 -15.81
C ASP A 60 -19.89 23.02 -17.06
N PHE A 61 -19.01 23.13 -18.07
CA PHE A 61 -19.04 22.26 -19.24
C PHE A 61 -18.78 20.79 -18.91
N VAL A 62 -17.86 20.52 -17.98
CA VAL A 62 -17.56 19.15 -17.52
C VAL A 62 -18.71 18.54 -16.72
N LEU A 63 -19.43 19.34 -15.94
CA LEU A 63 -20.58 18.89 -15.13
C LEU A 63 -21.80 18.51 -15.97
N GLU A 64 -21.88 18.96 -17.22
CA GLU A 64 -22.99 18.67 -18.12
C GLU A 64 -23.07 17.18 -18.52
N SER A 65 -21.95 16.46 -18.52
CA SER A 65 -21.94 15.02 -18.84
C SER A 65 -20.73 14.28 -18.26
N ASP A 66 -20.98 13.11 -17.66
CA ASP A 66 -19.94 12.20 -17.16
C ASP A 66 -18.97 11.73 -18.25
N GLU A 67 -19.42 11.63 -19.51
CA GLU A 67 -18.56 11.30 -20.65
C GLU A 67 -17.52 12.41 -20.90
N ILE A 68 -17.95 13.67 -20.75
CA ILE A 68 -17.07 14.85 -20.88
C ILE A 68 -16.05 14.82 -19.74
N ALA A 69 -16.50 14.62 -18.50
CA ALA A 69 -15.64 14.51 -17.32
C ALA A 69 -14.57 13.43 -17.46
N THR A 70 -14.95 12.26 -17.97
CA THR A 70 -14.03 11.13 -18.18
C THR A 70 -12.97 11.48 -19.23
N ARG A 71 -13.35 12.09 -20.35
CA ARG A 71 -12.42 12.47 -21.42
C ARG A 71 -11.48 13.60 -21.02
N VAL A 72 -11.98 14.62 -20.31
CA VAL A 72 -11.15 15.71 -19.78
C VAL A 72 -10.16 15.18 -18.74
N SER A 73 -10.61 14.30 -17.83
CA SER A 73 -9.73 13.66 -16.85
C SER A 73 -8.65 12.80 -17.51
N GLY A 74 -9.00 12.07 -18.57
CA GLY A 74 -8.04 11.28 -19.35
C GLY A 74 -6.96 12.14 -20.01
N PHE A 75 -7.35 13.29 -20.57
CA PHE A 75 -6.41 14.26 -21.15
C PHE A 75 -5.45 14.83 -20.09
N LEU A 76 -5.97 15.27 -18.94
CA LEU A 76 -5.16 15.87 -17.87
C LEU A 76 -4.14 14.89 -17.27
N ARG A 77 -4.47 13.60 -17.19
CA ARG A 77 -3.53 12.55 -16.72
C ARG A 77 -2.41 12.24 -17.72
N GLY A 78 -2.60 12.57 -18.99
CA GLY A 78 -1.61 12.34 -20.05
C GLY A 78 -0.58 13.46 -20.20
N VAL A 79 -0.68 14.53 -19.42
CA VAL A 79 0.23 15.67 -19.49
C VAL A 79 1.60 15.26 -18.95
N ARG A 80 2.64 15.52 -19.74
CA ARG A 80 4.02 15.20 -19.38
C ARG A 80 4.55 16.20 -18.36
N THR A 81 5.31 15.69 -17.40
CA THR A 81 6.09 16.51 -16.48
C THR A 81 7.23 17.21 -17.22
N THR A 82 7.44 18.49 -16.94
CA THR A 82 8.53 19.27 -17.52
C THR A 82 9.80 19.07 -16.70
N ASP A 83 9.76 19.49 -15.44
CA ASP A 83 10.92 19.49 -14.55
C ASP A 83 10.61 18.86 -13.19
N THR A 84 11.63 18.27 -12.59
CA THR A 84 11.57 17.73 -11.22
C THR A 84 12.77 18.28 -10.45
N ARG A 85 12.50 18.97 -9.34
CA ARG A 85 13.52 19.53 -8.45
C ARG A 85 13.48 18.78 -7.14
N GLU A 86 14.64 18.29 -6.73
CA GLU A 86 14.81 17.57 -5.47
C GLU A 86 15.64 18.44 -4.53
N PHE A 87 15.15 18.64 -3.32
CA PHE A 87 15.82 19.44 -2.30
C PHE A 87 16.57 18.56 -1.30
N ALA A 88 17.55 19.16 -0.61
CA ALA A 88 18.40 18.46 0.36
C ALA A 88 17.63 17.94 1.59
N ASP A 89 16.44 18.48 1.86
CA ASP A 89 15.52 18.02 2.90
C ASP A 89 14.68 16.79 2.47
N GLY A 90 14.86 16.32 1.23
CA GLY A 90 14.14 15.20 0.64
C GLY A 90 12.78 15.58 0.05
N SER A 91 12.37 16.85 0.13
CA SER A 91 11.18 17.34 -0.58
C SER A 91 11.41 17.38 -2.09
N VAL A 92 10.33 17.13 -2.83
CA VAL A 92 10.34 17.11 -4.29
C VAL A 92 9.31 18.10 -4.81
N GLU A 93 9.74 18.96 -5.72
CA GLU A 93 8.87 19.84 -6.50
C GLU A 93 8.79 19.34 -7.94
N VAL A 94 7.58 19.35 -8.48
CA VAL A 94 7.32 18.90 -9.85
C VAL A 94 6.58 19.98 -10.60
N ASP A 95 7.18 20.48 -11.67
CA ASP A 95 6.60 21.48 -12.54
C ASP A 95 5.94 20.80 -13.75
N VAL A 96 4.65 21.10 -13.96
CA VAL A 96 3.88 20.65 -15.11
C VAL A 96 3.43 21.87 -15.91
N GLU A 97 3.68 21.83 -17.21
CA GLU A 97 3.28 22.88 -18.14
C GLU A 97 2.32 22.33 -19.20
N LEU A 98 1.23 23.06 -19.43
CA LEU A 98 0.21 22.71 -20.42
C LEU A 98 -0.11 23.93 -21.29
N PRO A 99 0.13 23.86 -22.62
CA PRO A 99 -0.26 24.95 -23.52
C PRO A 99 -1.78 25.09 -23.59
N LEU A 100 -2.26 26.34 -23.49
CA LEU A 100 -3.69 26.67 -23.53
C LEU A 100 -4.35 26.21 -24.84
N VAL A 101 -3.61 26.27 -25.95
CA VAL A 101 -4.08 25.83 -27.28
C VAL A 101 -4.48 24.35 -27.26
N SER A 102 -3.68 23.49 -26.61
CA SER A 102 -3.98 22.07 -26.52
C SER A 102 -5.25 21.78 -25.71
N VAL A 103 -5.50 22.59 -24.68
CA VAL A 103 -6.75 22.54 -23.89
C VAL A 103 -7.95 22.89 -24.77
N VAL A 104 -7.89 24.01 -25.50
CA VAL A 104 -8.98 24.48 -26.38
C VAL A 104 -9.29 23.46 -27.47
N GLU A 105 -8.27 22.90 -28.13
CA GLU A 105 -8.43 21.86 -29.15
C GLU A 105 -9.09 20.61 -28.59
N THR A 106 -8.67 20.18 -27.40
CA THR A 106 -9.20 18.99 -26.75
C THR A 106 -10.65 19.20 -26.31
N LEU A 107 -10.98 20.34 -25.70
CA LEU A 107 -12.35 20.67 -25.32
C LEU A 107 -13.27 20.76 -26.53
N THR A 108 -12.82 21.39 -27.61
CA THR A 108 -13.58 21.46 -28.88
C THR A 108 -13.84 20.07 -29.45
N ARG A 109 -12.83 19.19 -29.44
CA ARG A 109 -12.95 17.80 -29.87
C ARG A 109 -13.95 17.02 -29.01
N ILE A 110 -13.85 17.12 -27.68
CA ILE A 110 -14.75 16.45 -26.74
C ILE A 110 -16.19 16.92 -26.96
N ARG A 111 -16.40 18.23 -27.08
CA ARG A 111 -17.70 18.83 -27.38
C ARG A 111 -18.30 18.25 -28.66
N THR A 112 -17.54 18.22 -29.76
CA THR A 112 -18.07 17.67 -31.03
C THR A 112 -18.43 16.19 -30.97
N ALA A 113 -17.76 15.42 -30.11
CA ALA A 113 -17.97 13.98 -30.01
C ALA A 113 -19.12 13.61 -29.05
N CYS A 114 -19.29 14.36 -27.94
CA CYS A 114 -20.22 14.01 -26.86
C CYS A 114 -21.41 14.97 -26.72
N TYR A 115 -21.40 16.13 -27.36
CA TYR A 115 -22.40 17.18 -27.12
C TYR A 115 -23.11 17.61 -28.41
N ARG A 116 -24.39 17.26 -28.56
CA ARG A 116 -25.21 17.50 -29.78
C ARG A 116 -26.13 18.71 -29.71
N GLY A 117 -25.76 19.74 -28.94
CA GLY A 117 -26.45 21.02 -28.88
C GLY A 117 -27.00 21.33 -27.49
N GLY A 118 -26.66 22.52 -26.99
CA GLY A 118 -27.03 23.01 -25.66
C GLY A 118 -26.30 24.33 -25.37
N ARG A 119 -26.06 24.64 -24.10
CA ARG A 119 -25.60 25.97 -23.64
C ARG A 119 -24.21 26.40 -24.12
N PHE A 120 -23.40 25.45 -24.59
CA PHE A 120 -22.01 25.69 -25.01
C PHE A 120 -21.82 25.56 -26.54
N SER A 121 -21.37 26.65 -27.18
CA SER A 121 -21.04 26.73 -28.61
C SER A 121 -19.56 26.41 -28.88
N LYS A 122 -19.20 26.21 -30.16
CA LYS A 122 -17.81 26.04 -30.62
C LYS A 122 -16.99 27.33 -30.41
N THR A 123 -17.66 28.48 -30.53
CA THR A 123 -17.08 29.81 -30.39
C THR A 123 -16.60 30.09 -28.97
N ASP A 124 -17.32 29.59 -27.96
CA ASP A 124 -17.04 29.86 -26.54
C ASP A 124 -15.65 29.34 -26.14
N PHE A 125 -15.22 28.20 -26.69
CA PHE A 125 -13.89 27.66 -26.43
C PHE A 125 -12.77 28.49 -27.07
N THR A 126 -13.06 29.22 -28.15
CA THR A 126 -12.09 30.16 -28.76
C THR A 126 -12.00 31.47 -27.98
N GLU A 127 -13.02 31.83 -27.20
CA GLU A 127 -13.03 33.01 -26.34
C GLU A 127 -12.12 32.84 -25.11
N ILE A 128 -11.84 31.60 -24.68
CA ILE A 128 -10.86 31.31 -23.62
C ILE A 128 -9.52 32.02 -23.90
N THR A 129 -9.04 31.96 -25.15
CA THR A 129 -7.76 32.57 -25.55
C THR A 129 -7.79 34.10 -25.52
N ARG A 130 -8.97 34.71 -25.57
CA ARG A 130 -9.14 36.17 -25.48
C ARG A 130 -9.09 36.67 -24.04
N HIS A 131 -9.62 35.90 -23.09
CA HIS A 131 -9.72 36.29 -21.69
C HIS A 131 -8.48 35.93 -20.86
N HIS A 132 -7.72 34.91 -21.27
CA HIS A 132 -6.51 34.48 -20.57
C HIS A 132 -5.24 34.97 -21.31
N LYS A 133 -4.46 35.84 -20.66
CA LYS A 133 -3.18 36.32 -21.19
C LYS A 133 -2.06 35.27 -21.14
N GLU A 134 -2.22 34.25 -20.30
CA GLU A 134 -1.25 33.17 -20.13
C GLU A 134 -1.44 32.13 -21.25
N THR A 135 -0.45 31.99 -22.12
CA THR A 135 -0.42 30.97 -23.17
C THR A 135 -0.04 29.58 -22.64
N MET A 136 0.62 29.53 -21.49
CA MET A 136 1.10 28.32 -20.82
C MET A 136 0.52 28.25 -19.41
N ILE A 137 -0.28 27.23 -19.14
CA ILE A 137 -0.79 26.93 -17.81
C ILE A 137 0.30 26.16 -17.07
N LYS A 138 0.85 26.75 -16.02
CA LYS A 138 1.88 26.12 -15.19
C LYS A 138 1.29 25.73 -13.83
N ALA A 139 1.68 24.57 -13.33
CA ALA A 139 1.35 24.12 -11.98
C ALA A 139 2.56 23.44 -11.35
N THR A 140 2.91 23.88 -10.15
CA THR A 140 4.01 23.30 -9.36
C THR A 140 3.40 22.51 -8.21
N GLY A 141 3.59 21.19 -8.22
CA GLY A 141 3.17 20.32 -7.13
C GLY A 141 4.30 20.05 -6.15
N THR A 142 3.95 19.85 -4.89
CA THR A 142 4.91 19.58 -3.81
C THR A 142 4.70 18.21 -3.20
N GLY A 143 5.78 17.51 -2.92
CA GLY A 143 5.77 16.20 -2.28
C GLY A 143 6.82 16.13 -1.19
N ALA A 144 6.37 16.03 0.06
CA ALA A 144 7.27 15.78 1.17
C ALA A 144 7.45 14.27 1.38
N PRO A 145 8.67 13.81 1.69
CA PRO A 145 8.87 12.46 2.15
C PRO A 145 8.11 12.34 3.46
N ARG A 146 7.28 11.30 3.61
CA ARG A 146 6.76 10.99 4.94
C ARG A 146 7.96 10.76 5.83
N ALA A 147 8.01 11.45 6.97
CA ALA A 147 8.88 11.02 8.06
C ALA A 147 8.64 9.52 8.21
N SER A 148 9.70 8.71 8.11
CA SER A 148 9.57 7.29 8.43
C SER A 148 8.91 7.25 9.80
N GLY A 149 7.66 6.78 9.88
CA GLY A 149 7.03 6.55 11.17
C GLY A 149 7.97 5.68 12.01
N PRO A 150 7.83 5.69 13.35
CA PRO A 150 8.67 4.87 14.21
C PRO A 150 8.75 3.47 13.59
N ALA A 151 9.98 3.04 13.28
CA ALA A 151 10.19 1.83 12.51
C ALA A 151 9.40 0.71 13.19
N ASP A 152 8.39 0.17 12.49
CA ASP A 152 7.63 -0.96 13.02
C ASP A 152 8.66 -2.00 13.48
N PRO A 153 8.61 -2.50 14.72
CA PRO A 153 9.61 -3.46 15.21
C PRO A 153 9.62 -4.75 14.38
N LEU A 154 8.59 -4.98 13.57
CA LEU A 154 8.51 -6.05 12.58
C LEU A 154 9.31 -5.77 11.30
N ASN A 155 9.63 -4.51 10.99
CA ASN A 155 10.38 -4.11 9.80
C ASN A 155 11.89 -4.17 10.01
N THR A 156 12.36 -4.12 11.25
CA THR A 156 13.76 -4.43 11.60
C THR A 156 14.06 -5.92 11.55
N LEU A 157 13.05 -6.78 11.75
CA LEU A 157 13.19 -8.24 11.61
C LEU A 157 13.28 -8.71 10.16
N LYS A 158 12.73 -7.94 9.21
CA LYS A 158 12.81 -8.28 7.81
C LYS A 158 14.23 -7.95 7.33
N PRO A 159 15.09 -8.94 7.02
CA PRO A 159 16.42 -8.64 6.50
C PRO A 159 16.29 -7.76 5.24
N ALA A 160 17.16 -6.76 5.12
CA ALA A 160 17.23 -5.90 3.95
C ALA A 160 17.27 -6.81 2.72
N ALA A 161 16.20 -6.76 1.90
CA ALA A 161 15.85 -7.76 0.90
C ALA A 161 17.10 -8.49 0.38
N PRO A 162 17.41 -9.70 0.90
CA PRO A 162 18.58 -10.41 0.42
C PRO A 162 18.37 -10.62 -1.07
N ALA A 163 19.45 -10.47 -1.85
CA ALA A 163 19.49 -10.87 -3.25
C ALA A 163 18.76 -12.22 -3.39
N PRO A 164 17.97 -12.43 -4.46
CA PRO A 164 17.06 -13.57 -4.56
C PRO A 164 17.80 -14.84 -4.13
N ALA A 165 17.45 -15.36 -2.95
CA ALA A 165 18.17 -16.46 -2.34
C ALA A 165 18.27 -17.57 -3.39
N ALA A 166 19.50 -17.92 -3.78
CA ALA A 166 19.72 -18.91 -4.81
C ALA A 166 19.00 -20.18 -4.37
N LEU A 167 18.05 -20.63 -5.19
CA LEU A 167 17.30 -21.83 -4.90
C LEU A 167 18.28 -23.00 -4.81
N PRO A 168 18.22 -23.81 -3.73
CA PRO A 168 18.99 -25.03 -3.66
C PRO A 168 18.72 -25.90 -4.90
N PRO A 169 19.69 -26.72 -5.34
CA PRO A 169 19.59 -27.47 -6.59
C PRO A 169 18.31 -28.32 -6.66
N ILE A 170 17.92 -28.94 -5.56
CA ILE A 170 16.71 -29.78 -5.45
C ILE A 170 15.43 -28.97 -5.76
N TRP A 171 15.40 -27.67 -5.46
CA TRP A 171 14.27 -26.80 -5.73
C TRP A 171 14.17 -26.30 -7.16
N LYS A 172 15.18 -26.56 -8.00
CA LYS A 172 15.12 -26.26 -9.44
C LYS A 172 14.30 -27.30 -10.20
N ASP A 173 14.25 -28.53 -9.69
CA ASP A 173 13.56 -29.65 -10.35
C ASP A 173 12.05 -29.65 -10.09
N PHE A 174 11.59 -29.02 -9.00
CA PHE A 174 10.16 -28.89 -8.69
C PHE A 174 9.45 -27.86 -9.57
N ALA A 175 8.25 -28.19 -10.02
CA ALA A 175 7.41 -27.27 -10.79
C ALA A 175 7.10 -26.00 -9.97
N PRO A 176 6.99 -24.81 -10.62
CA PRO A 176 6.67 -23.56 -9.92
C PRO A 176 5.40 -23.64 -9.05
N GLN A 177 4.40 -24.41 -9.49
CA GLN A 177 3.18 -24.65 -8.73
C GLN A 177 3.44 -25.42 -7.42
N GLN A 178 4.26 -26.47 -7.45
CA GLN A 178 4.60 -27.26 -6.25
C GLN A 178 5.33 -26.40 -5.22
N ARG A 179 6.23 -25.53 -5.68
CA ARG A 179 6.96 -24.59 -4.83
C ARG A 179 6.03 -23.59 -4.15
N LEU A 180 5.06 -23.07 -4.89
CA LEU A 180 4.05 -22.16 -4.34
C LEU A 180 3.17 -22.87 -3.30
N MET A 181 2.78 -24.13 -3.56
CA MET A 181 2.00 -24.92 -2.60
C MET A 181 2.80 -25.24 -1.33
N ALA A 182 4.09 -25.59 -1.46
CA ALA A 182 4.98 -25.82 -0.33
C ALA A 182 5.09 -24.57 0.57
N ARG A 183 5.32 -23.40 -0.05
CA ARG A 183 5.36 -22.12 0.68
C ARG A 183 4.03 -21.79 1.36
N ARG A 184 2.89 -22.04 0.70
CA ARG A 184 1.55 -21.85 1.30
C ARG A 184 1.34 -22.77 2.49
N ALA A 185 1.73 -24.04 2.38
CA ALA A 185 1.65 -25.00 3.48
C ALA A 185 2.52 -24.56 4.66
N ALA A 186 3.76 -24.12 4.40
CA ALA A 186 4.66 -23.60 5.41
C ALA A 186 4.08 -22.38 6.14
N LEU A 187 3.49 -21.46 5.38
CA LEU A 187 2.85 -20.26 5.94
C LEU A 187 1.63 -20.60 6.81
N LEU A 188 0.80 -21.58 6.41
CA LEU A 188 -0.32 -22.06 7.23
C LEU A 188 0.16 -22.74 8.53
N ASP A 189 1.20 -23.57 8.46
CA ASP A 189 1.80 -24.17 9.65
C ASP A 189 2.40 -23.10 10.57
N GLY A 190 3.00 -22.06 10.00
CA GLY A 190 3.53 -20.90 10.72
C GLY A 190 2.45 -20.17 11.50
N TYR A 191 1.30 -19.87 10.87
CA TYR A 191 0.17 -19.26 11.57
C TYR A 191 -0.39 -20.15 12.68
N ARG A 192 -0.45 -21.46 12.49
CA ARG A 192 -0.91 -22.40 13.52
C ARG A 192 0.01 -22.37 14.75
N ARG A 193 1.34 -22.47 14.54
CA ARG A 193 2.33 -22.40 15.63
C ARG A 193 2.30 -21.04 16.34
N LEU A 194 2.15 -19.96 15.58
CA LEU A 194 2.02 -18.61 16.14
C LEU A 194 0.76 -18.49 16.99
N ALA A 195 -0.37 -19.04 16.53
CA ALA A 195 -1.61 -19.07 17.30
C ALA A 195 -1.46 -19.87 18.60
N GLU A 196 -0.81 -21.04 18.57
CA GLU A 196 -0.54 -21.84 19.76
C GLU A 196 0.30 -21.08 20.79
N GLN A 197 1.34 -20.37 20.34
CA GLN A 197 2.14 -19.49 21.20
C GLN A 197 1.29 -18.37 21.81
N VAL A 198 0.43 -17.72 21.01
CA VAL A 198 -0.43 -16.64 21.49
C VAL A 198 -1.49 -17.14 22.47
N TRP A 199 -2.08 -18.32 22.24
CA TRP A 199 -3.03 -18.92 23.17
C TRP A 199 -2.42 -19.24 24.53
N GLY A 200 -1.13 -19.57 24.58
CA GLY A 200 -0.39 -19.79 25.81
C GLY A 200 0.01 -18.52 26.57
N LEU A 201 -0.24 -17.32 26.03
CA LEU A 201 0.08 -16.07 26.73
C LEU A 201 -0.84 -15.91 27.95
N ARG A 202 -0.24 -15.59 29.09
CA ARG A 202 -0.95 -15.31 30.34
C ARG A 202 -1.39 -13.86 30.33
N ILE A 203 -2.70 -13.63 30.52
CA ILE A 203 -3.27 -12.28 30.64
C ILE A 203 -3.09 -11.78 32.07
N ASP A 204 -3.40 -12.64 33.05
CA ASP A 204 -3.26 -12.38 34.49
C ASP A 204 -2.66 -13.62 35.18
N SER A 205 -2.62 -13.58 36.51
CA SER A 205 -2.11 -14.65 37.37
C SER A 205 -2.86 -15.97 37.20
N GLU A 206 -4.15 -15.95 36.91
CA GLU A 206 -4.98 -17.15 36.79
C GLU A 206 -5.54 -17.40 35.38
N THR A 207 -5.39 -16.43 34.45
CA THR A 207 -6.07 -16.46 33.16
C THR A 207 -5.10 -16.41 31.99
N THR A 208 -5.37 -17.22 30.97
CA THR A 208 -4.65 -17.22 29.70
C THR A 208 -5.49 -16.64 28.56
N VAL A 209 -4.86 -16.31 27.44
CA VAL A 209 -5.55 -15.91 26.21
C VAL A 209 -6.49 -17.02 25.74
N ARG A 210 -6.11 -18.30 25.92
CA ARG A 210 -6.98 -19.44 25.64
C ARG A 210 -8.28 -19.40 26.46
N ASP A 211 -8.19 -19.12 27.75
CA ASP A 211 -9.37 -19.06 28.62
C ASP A 211 -10.30 -17.91 28.22
N PHE A 212 -9.72 -16.78 27.82
CA PHE A 212 -10.46 -15.61 27.33
C PHE A 212 -11.21 -15.89 26.02
N VAL A 213 -10.57 -16.51 25.02
CA VAL A 213 -11.25 -16.81 23.73
C VAL A 213 -12.30 -17.92 23.85
N THR A 214 -12.19 -18.78 24.86
CA THR A 214 -13.17 -19.86 25.11
C THR A 214 -14.52 -19.30 25.61
N GLN A 215 -14.54 -18.05 26.10
CA GLN A 215 -15.76 -17.41 26.59
C GLN A 215 -16.78 -17.14 25.47
N SER A 216 -16.33 -16.88 24.25
CA SER A 216 -17.22 -16.60 23.11
C SER A 216 -16.58 -16.96 21.78
N ASP A 217 -17.37 -17.64 20.94
CA ASP A 217 -16.98 -17.96 19.57
C ASP A 217 -16.70 -16.72 18.71
N GLU A 218 -17.34 -15.59 19.01
CA GLU A 218 -17.10 -14.31 18.34
C GLU A 218 -15.69 -13.79 18.68
N ILE A 219 -15.31 -13.84 19.96
CA ILE A 219 -13.97 -13.46 20.43
C ILE A 219 -12.92 -14.35 19.77
N ARG A 220 -13.13 -15.67 19.78
CA ARG A 220 -12.25 -16.63 19.10
C ARG A 220 -12.07 -16.28 17.62
N THR A 221 -13.17 -16.03 16.91
CA THR A 221 -13.13 -15.70 15.47
C THR A 221 -12.36 -14.41 15.20
N GLN A 222 -12.56 -13.37 16.01
CA GLN A 222 -11.86 -12.09 15.87
C GLN A 222 -10.35 -12.21 16.15
N VAL A 223 -9.97 -12.97 17.18
CA VAL A 223 -8.55 -13.23 17.51
C VAL A 223 -7.89 -14.07 16.42
N GLU A 224 -8.55 -15.13 15.92
CA GLU A 224 -8.03 -15.93 14.80
C GLU A 224 -7.86 -15.10 13.52
N ALA A 225 -8.83 -14.25 13.19
CA ALA A 225 -8.75 -13.36 12.04
C ALA A 225 -7.55 -12.42 12.14
N PHE A 226 -7.28 -11.89 13.35
CA PHE A 226 -6.12 -11.06 13.62
C PHE A 226 -4.80 -11.84 13.45
N LEU A 227 -4.71 -13.07 13.98
CA LEU A 227 -3.50 -13.90 13.89
C LEU A 227 -3.16 -14.33 12.45
N ARG A 228 -4.17 -14.58 11.61
CA ARG A 228 -3.98 -14.85 10.17
C ARG A 228 -3.42 -13.65 9.40
N GLY A 229 -3.54 -12.44 9.95
CA GLY A 229 -2.95 -11.21 9.43
C GLY A 229 -1.50 -10.97 9.88
N ALA A 230 -0.87 -11.92 10.58
CA ALA A 230 0.53 -11.78 11.01
C ALA A 230 1.48 -11.65 9.82
N ARG A 231 2.59 -10.94 10.01
CA ARG A 231 3.47 -10.55 8.91
C ARG A 231 4.50 -11.64 8.62
N GLU A 232 4.66 -11.97 7.34
CA GLU A 232 5.76 -12.81 6.87
C GLU A 232 7.09 -12.03 6.92
N VAL A 233 8.07 -12.59 7.62
CA VAL A 233 9.41 -12.01 7.79
C VAL A 233 10.35 -12.54 6.73
N GLU A 234 10.49 -13.85 6.63
CA GLU A 234 11.45 -14.54 5.75
C GLU A 234 10.89 -15.87 5.25
N THR A 235 11.24 -16.25 4.02
CA THR A 235 11.05 -17.60 3.48
C THR A 235 12.43 -18.20 3.17
N ARG A 236 12.72 -19.39 3.72
CA ARG A 236 13.94 -20.15 3.44
C ARG A 236 13.59 -21.47 2.74
N TYR A 237 14.38 -21.82 1.73
CA TYR A 237 14.30 -23.12 1.06
C TYR A 237 15.48 -23.96 1.54
N THR A 238 15.19 -25.02 2.28
CA THR A 238 16.22 -25.93 2.79
C THR A 238 16.61 -26.94 1.73
N GLU A 239 17.84 -27.44 1.79
CA GLU A 239 18.34 -28.50 0.90
C GLU A 239 17.51 -29.79 1.04
N ASP A 240 16.89 -30.04 2.19
CA ASP A 240 16.05 -31.21 2.46
C ASP A 240 14.69 -31.21 1.75
N GLY A 241 14.42 -30.24 0.86
CA GLY A 241 13.14 -30.12 0.16
C GLY A 241 12.00 -29.60 1.04
N ILE A 242 12.31 -28.93 2.14
CA ILE A 242 11.34 -28.27 3.04
C ILE A 242 11.43 -26.75 2.86
N VAL A 243 10.28 -26.08 2.84
CA VAL A 243 10.18 -24.61 2.90
C VAL A 243 9.92 -24.22 4.35
N GLU A 244 10.73 -23.30 4.86
CA GLU A 244 10.50 -22.65 6.14
C GLU A 244 9.98 -21.23 5.91
N VAL A 245 8.96 -20.84 6.65
CA VAL A 245 8.43 -19.46 6.63
C VAL A 245 8.37 -18.93 8.05
N ASP A 246 9.09 -17.85 8.31
CA ASP A 246 9.09 -17.15 9.58
C ASP A 246 7.97 -16.09 9.58
N VAL A 247 7.05 -16.25 10.52
CA VAL A 247 5.94 -15.31 10.75
C VAL A 247 6.17 -14.60 12.08
N ALA A 248 5.92 -13.30 12.13
CA ALA A 248 6.07 -12.50 13.34
C ALA A 248 4.86 -11.61 13.60
N ILE A 249 4.62 -11.35 14.88
CA ILE A 249 3.61 -10.40 15.37
C ILE A 249 4.14 -9.65 16.60
N THR A 250 3.78 -8.38 16.76
CA THR A 250 4.17 -7.60 17.93
C THR A 250 3.24 -7.89 19.10
N LEU A 251 3.80 -7.95 20.31
CA LEU A 251 2.99 -8.13 21.52
C LEU A 251 2.02 -6.95 21.73
N GLU A 252 2.46 -5.74 21.37
CA GLU A 252 1.62 -4.55 21.40
C GLU A 252 0.36 -4.70 20.56
N SER A 253 0.48 -5.21 19.33
CA SER A 253 -0.66 -5.43 18.44
C SER A 253 -1.64 -6.49 18.97
N ILE A 254 -1.12 -7.52 19.67
CA ILE A 254 -1.96 -8.51 20.34
C ILE A 254 -2.73 -7.85 21.48
N VAL A 255 -2.05 -7.10 22.35
CA VAL A 255 -2.66 -6.44 23.52
C VAL A 255 -3.71 -5.41 23.10
N THR A 256 -3.42 -4.58 22.08
CA THR A 256 -4.39 -3.59 21.59
C THR A 256 -5.61 -4.27 20.99
N THR A 257 -5.44 -5.38 20.28
CA THR A 257 -6.54 -6.17 19.73
C THR A 257 -7.37 -6.80 20.85
N LEU A 258 -6.76 -7.45 21.83
CA LEU A 258 -7.47 -8.05 22.95
C LEU A 258 -8.26 -7.01 23.76
N ARG A 259 -7.67 -5.83 24.00
CA ARG A 259 -8.35 -4.70 24.65
C ARG A 259 -9.56 -4.22 23.86
N ARG A 260 -9.42 -4.09 22.54
CA ARG A 260 -10.52 -3.68 21.67
C ARG A 260 -11.71 -4.64 21.82
N ILE A 261 -11.44 -5.94 21.73
CA ILE A 261 -12.47 -7.00 21.84
C ILE A 261 -13.10 -7.00 23.24
N HIS A 262 -12.28 -6.86 24.29
CA HIS A 262 -12.76 -6.78 25.68
C HIS A 262 -13.64 -5.55 25.92
N SER A 263 -13.24 -4.37 25.44
CA SER A 263 -13.98 -3.12 25.62
C SER A 263 -15.34 -3.12 24.94
N GLU A 264 -15.48 -3.82 23.81
CA GLU A 264 -16.73 -3.93 23.06
C GLU A 264 -17.75 -4.84 23.77
N LYS A 265 -17.28 -5.76 24.63
CA LYS A 265 -18.10 -6.81 25.25
C LYS A 265 -18.06 -6.78 26.79
N SER A 266 -17.59 -5.67 27.39
CA SER A 266 -17.34 -5.56 28.83
C SER A 266 -18.58 -5.64 29.72
N SER A 267 -19.79 -5.79 29.16
CA SER A 267 -21.03 -5.96 29.92
C SER A 267 -21.26 -7.36 30.51
N TRP A 268 -20.34 -8.31 30.30
CA TRP A 268 -20.54 -9.73 30.66
C TRP A 268 -19.48 -10.30 31.63
N GLY A 269 -19.76 -10.26 32.94
CA GLY A 269 -19.29 -11.25 33.93
C GLY A 269 -17.81 -11.23 34.36
N ARG A 270 -17.32 -12.40 34.84
CA ARG A 270 -16.10 -12.70 35.64
C ARG A 270 -14.77 -12.04 35.21
N PHE A 271 -14.70 -11.45 34.02
CA PHE A 271 -13.49 -10.88 33.43
C PHE A 271 -13.58 -9.35 33.21
N GLU A 272 -14.49 -8.67 33.91
CA GLU A 272 -14.66 -7.21 33.89
C GLU A 272 -13.36 -6.47 34.26
N LYS A 273 -12.46 -7.12 35.02
CA LYS A 273 -11.16 -6.57 35.46
C LYS A 273 -9.98 -7.41 34.94
N LEU A 274 -9.81 -7.50 33.62
CA LEU A 274 -8.59 -8.07 33.05
C LEU A 274 -7.54 -6.98 32.80
N ASP A 275 -6.40 -7.09 33.50
CA ASP A 275 -5.28 -6.17 33.33
C ASP A 275 -4.31 -6.66 32.23
N PHE A 276 -4.65 -6.36 30.96
CA PHE A 276 -3.80 -6.70 29.82
C PHE A 276 -2.41 -6.03 29.83
N GLU A 277 -2.16 -5.09 30.74
CA GLU A 277 -0.82 -4.53 30.98
C GLU A 277 0.15 -5.51 31.63
N GLN A 278 -0.34 -6.50 32.38
CA GLN A 278 0.51 -7.52 32.98
C GLN A 278 1.23 -8.37 31.91
N ILE A 279 0.60 -8.55 30.74
CA ILE A 279 1.19 -9.23 29.58
C ILE A 279 2.48 -8.51 29.16
N GLN A 280 2.46 -7.19 29.07
CA GLN A 280 3.62 -6.41 28.65
C GLN A 280 4.72 -6.37 29.72
N ARG A 281 4.33 -6.40 31.00
CA ARG A 281 5.28 -6.41 32.14
C ARG A 281 5.98 -7.76 32.30
N ASN A 282 5.28 -8.87 32.05
CA ASN A 282 5.80 -10.21 32.24
C ASN A 282 6.48 -10.80 30.99
N ALA A 283 6.22 -10.25 29.80
CA ALA A 283 6.79 -10.77 28.57
C ALA A 283 8.26 -10.34 28.39
N THR A 284 9.16 -11.33 28.36
CA THR A 284 10.59 -11.13 28.06
C THR A 284 10.83 -10.70 26.60
N ARG A 285 9.93 -11.05 25.68
CA ARG A 285 10.06 -10.75 24.25
C ARG A 285 8.91 -9.85 23.79
N LYS A 286 9.25 -8.73 23.15
CA LYS A 286 8.28 -7.78 22.55
C LYS A 286 7.67 -8.29 21.23
N ILE A 287 8.28 -9.31 20.63
CA ILE A 287 7.88 -9.88 19.34
C ILE A 287 7.73 -11.39 19.52
N VAL A 288 6.61 -11.92 19.04
CA VAL A 288 6.33 -13.37 18.99
C VAL A 288 6.62 -13.83 17.58
N THR A 289 7.49 -14.83 17.45
CA THR A 289 7.92 -15.40 16.16
C THR A 289 7.66 -16.90 16.13
N ALA A 290 7.18 -17.39 14.99
CA ALA A 290 6.98 -18.80 14.73
C ALA A 290 7.48 -19.15 13.33
N THR A 291 8.19 -20.27 13.24
CA THR A 291 8.66 -20.84 11.97
C THR A 291 7.74 -21.99 11.58
N GLY A 292 7.04 -21.84 10.46
CA GLY A 292 6.24 -22.89 9.86
C GLY A 292 7.03 -23.68 8.82
N MET A 293 6.68 -24.96 8.64
CA MET A 293 7.33 -25.84 7.67
C MET A 293 6.34 -26.40 6.66
N GLY A 294 6.74 -26.47 5.39
CA GLY A 294 5.90 -27.00 4.31
C GLY A 294 6.72 -27.78 3.31
N ALA A 295 6.30 -29.02 3.04
CA ALA A 295 6.87 -29.83 1.98
C ALA A 295 6.10 -29.61 0.67
N PRO A 296 6.74 -29.72 -0.50
CA PRO A 296 6.03 -29.78 -1.76
C PRO A 296 5.14 -31.01 -1.74
N ALA A 297 3.88 -30.85 -2.17
CA ALA A 297 3.03 -32.00 -2.40
C ALA A 297 3.77 -32.94 -3.35
N ALA A 298 3.90 -34.22 -2.97
CA ALA A 298 4.34 -35.26 -3.88
C ALA A 298 3.53 -35.09 -5.15
N ALA A 299 4.21 -34.96 -6.29
CA ALA A 299 3.54 -34.88 -7.58
C ALA A 299 2.45 -35.95 -7.57
N ALA A 300 1.19 -35.54 -7.71
CA ALA A 300 0.14 -36.48 -8.00
C ALA A 300 0.57 -37.18 -9.29
N THR A 301 1.21 -38.33 -9.14
CA THR A 301 1.48 -39.24 -10.22
C THR A 301 0.12 -39.83 -10.52
N GLN A 302 -0.68 -39.13 -11.31
CA GLN A 302 -1.57 -39.86 -12.20
C GLN A 302 -0.64 -40.34 -13.30
N PRO A 303 -0.25 -41.63 -13.33
CA PRO A 303 0.09 -42.18 -14.63
C PRO A 303 -1.17 -41.99 -15.46
N ASP A 304 -1.09 -41.20 -16.53
CA ASP A 304 -2.01 -41.34 -17.66
C ASP A 304 -1.87 -42.79 -18.13
N THR A 305 -2.65 -43.68 -17.52
CA THR A 305 -2.90 -45.00 -18.08
C THR A 305 -3.73 -44.74 -19.32
N ALA A 306 -3.03 -44.56 -20.44
CA ALA A 306 -3.59 -44.73 -21.75
C ALA A 306 -4.18 -46.15 -21.80
N VAL A 307 -5.48 -46.26 -21.55
CA VAL A 307 -6.24 -47.45 -21.86
C VAL A 307 -6.37 -47.46 -23.38
N THR A 308 -5.37 -48.04 -24.05
CA THR A 308 -5.50 -48.47 -25.44
C THR A 308 -6.51 -49.60 -25.45
N ILE A 309 -7.78 -49.28 -25.75
CA ILE A 309 -8.78 -50.28 -26.06
C ILE A 309 -8.44 -50.78 -27.47
N GLU A 310 -7.75 -51.92 -27.55
CA GLU A 310 -7.67 -52.67 -28.81
C GLU A 310 -9.07 -53.22 -29.09
N SER A 311 -9.81 -52.53 -29.96
CA SER A 311 -11.05 -53.04 -30.53
C SER A 311 -10.70 -54.10 -31.58
N GLU A 312 -10.74 -55.37 -31.18
CA GLU A 312 -10.66 -56.52 -32.07
C GLU A 312 -11.95 -56.60 -32.92
N ILE A 313 -11.85 -56.17 -34.18
CA ILE A 313 -12.92 -56.31 -35.18
C ILE A 313 -12.89 -57.76 -35.68
N VAL A 314 -13.81 -58.59 -35.18
CA VAL A 314 -14.10 -59.92 -35.73
C VAL A 314 -14.96 -59.73 -36.98
N ILE A 315 -14.34 -59.89 -38.15
CA ILE A 315 -15.02 -59.98 -39.45
C ILE A 315 -15.65 -61.38 -39.53
N ILE A 316 -16.98 -61.44 -39.50
CA ILE A 316 -17.75 -62.66 -39.79
C ILE A 316 -18.02 -62.64 -41.31
N GLU A 317 -17.25 -63.41 -42.08
CA GLU A 317 -17.63 -63.78 -43.45
C GLU A 317 -18.58 -64.98 -43.42
N ARG A 318 -19.55 -64.92 -44.34
CA ARG A 318 -20.63 -65.90 -44.58
C ARG A 318 -20.15 -67.12 -45.34
#